data_AF-A0A927J7E5-F1
#
_entry.id   AF-A0A927J7E5-F1
#
_cell.length_a   1.000
_cell.length_b   1.000
_cell.length_c   1.000
_cell.angle_alpha   90.00
_cell.angle_beta   90.00
_cell.angle_gamma   90.00
#
_symmetry.space_group_name_H-M   'P 1'
#
loop_
_entity.id
_entity.type
_entity.pdbx_description
1 polymer ?
#
loop_
_entity_poly.entity_id
_entity_poly.type
_entity_poly.pdbx_seq_one_letter_code
_entity_poly.pdbx_strand_id
1 'polypeptide(L)'
;MRDIKRSGNLRKLFPKKIIKHKSLSKSKESDISNVKNAGSNPDESGNQSNTLLYDVYTCPLSVYIDITCNEDKIRSLIIKGDATLEELENARFKLISDFADISNNGELQAYSDVIGSLYYQRNIILGYELSLNLIIGGKFDTAIGYLNKNGIQCYIPQNKEELKKLVDKILLKRKNRLAKLKEAQGRYNALSSGKGEKPTRRYYNKLLVMLSTCEAIKMQLKAKEMTVAEFAEYINMFNEYQNQLKVRKNKHG
;
A
#
# COMPACT_ATOMS: atom_id res chain seq x y z
N MET A 1 -27.47 -14.54 -36.11
CA MET A 1 -26.59 -13.36 -36.21
C MET A 1 -27.47 -12.14 -36.49
N ARG A 2 -27.58 -11.22 -35.52
CA ARG A 2 -28.20 -9.90 -35.73
C ARG A 2 -27.37 -8.86 -35.00
N ASP A 3 -26.78 -7.96 -35.78
CA ASP A 3 -25.97 -6.85 -35.32
C ASP A 3 -26.80 -5.85 -34.52
N ILE A 4 -26.45 -5.67 -33.25
CA ILE A 4 -26.96 -4.58 -32.43
C ILE A 4 -26.01 -3.40 -32.60
N LYS A 5 -26.43 -2.41 -33.39
CA LYS A 5 -25.81 -1.09 -33.50
C LYS A 5 -25.65 -0.47 -32.10
N ARG A 6 -24.45 -0.52 -31.55
CA ARG A 6 -24.06 0.16 -30.30
C ARG A 6 -23.69 1.62 -30.57
N SER A 7 -24.69 2.48 -30.72
CA SER A 7 -24.51 3.93 -30.58
C SER A 7 -25.67 4.49 -29.77
N GLY A 8 -25.44 4.71 -28.47
CA GLY A 8 -26.49 5.08 -27.56
C GLY A 8 -25.98 5.55 -26.20
N ASN A 9 -25.38 6.73 -26.17
CA ASN A 9 -25.39 7.67 -25.05
C ASN A 9 -25.52 7.09 -23.62
N LEU A 10 -24.54 6.28 -23.18
CA LEU A 10 -24.42 5.81 -21.79
C LEU A 10 -24.03 6.92 -20.80
N ARG A 11 -23.62 8.11 -21.29
CA ARG A 11 -23.30 9.28 -20.47
C ARG A 11 -24.51 9.90 -19.74
N LYS A 12 -25.75 9.52 -20.09
CA LYS A 12 -26.97 10.04 -19.46
C LYS A 12 -27.40 9.29 -18.20
N LEU A 13 -26.77 8.16 -17.87
CA LEU A 13 -27.09 7.36 -16.67
C LEU A 13 -26.26 7.73 -15.43
N PHE A 14 -25.27 8.63 -15.58
CA PHE A 14 -24.46 9.12 -14.46
C PHE A 14 -24.87 10.57 -14.14
N PRO A 15 -25.54 10.84 -13.02
CA PRO A 15 -25.71 12.22 -12.58
C PRO A 15 -24.33 12.82 -12.27
N LYS A 16 -23.96 13.91 -12.95
CA LYS A 16 -22.77 14.72 -12.67
C LYS A 16 -22.88 15.33 -11.27
N LYS A 17 -22.43 14.60 -10.23
CA LYS A 17 -21.98 15.23 -9.00
C LYS A 17 -20.47 15.46 -9.11
N ILE A 18 -20.14 16.59 -9.73
CA ILE A 18 -18.83 17.21 -9.61
C ILE A 18 -18.65 17.53 -8.13
N ILE A 19 -17.85 16.73 -7.43
CA ILE A 19 -17.31 17.11 -6.13
C ILE A 19 -16.35 18.28 -6.42
N LYS A 20 -16.81 19.50 -6.16
CA LYS A 20 -15.94 20.68 -6.13
C LYS A 20 -14.91 20.46 -5.02
N HIS A 21 -13.69 20.07 -5.38
CA HIS A 21 -12.55 20.28 -4.50
C HIS A 21 -12.40 21.80 -4.32
N LYS A 22 -12.69 22.26 -3.11
CA LYS A 22 -12.42 23.63 -2.67
C LYS A 22 -10.90 23.77 -2.57
N SER A 23 -10.27 24.30 -3.61
CA SER A 23 -8.90 24.79 -3.55
C SER A 23 -8.88 26.03 -2.65
N LEU A 24 -8.32 25.89 -1.44
CA LEU A 24 -7.93 27.04 -0.63
C LEU A 24 -6.59 27.55 -1.17
N SER A 25 -6.66 28.52 -2.06
CA SER A 25 -5.55 29.43 -2.35
C SER A 25 -5.67 30.65 -1.43
N LYS A 26 -4.63 30.92 -0.65
CA LYS A 26 -4.29 32.28 -0.20
C LYS A 26 -2.81 32.51 -0.47
N SER A 27 -2.57 33.03 -1.67
CA SER A 27 -1.73 34.20 -1.99
C SER A 27 -0.44 34.45 -1.20
N LYS A 28 0.69 34.43 -1.93
CA LYS A 28 1.52 35.63 -2.16
C LYS A 28 2.22 35.50 -3.52
N GLU A 29 1.82 36.36 -4.45
CA GLU A 29 2.50 36.65 -5.71
C GLU A 29 3.75 37.49 -5.45
N SER A 30 4.79 37.26 -6.26
CA SER A 30 5.60 38.34 -6.86
C SER A 30 6.31 37.81 -8.11
N ASP A 31 5.84 38.33 -9.24
CA ASP A 31 6.47 38.62 -10.55
C ASP A 31 7.91 38.14 -10.84
N ILE A 32 8.14 37.61 -12.07
CA ILE A 32 8.69 38.33 -13.23
C ILE A 32 9.02 37.35 -14.41
N SER A 33 8.51 37.75 -15.59
CA SER A 33 8.94 37.55 -17.01
C SER A 33 9.02 36.18 -17.70
N ASN A 34 8.11 36.01 -18.67
CA ASN A 34 8.29 35.69 -20.11
C ASN A 34 9.66 35.19 -20.61
N VAL A 35 9.65 34.16 -21.48
CA VAL A 35 10.07 34.24 -22.90
C VAL A 35 9.94 32.87 -23.63
N LYS A 36 9.15 32.91 -24.73
CA LYS A 36 9.20 32.17 -26.02
C LYS A 36 8.99 30.65 -26.12
N ASN A 37 7.91 30.33 -26.85
CA ASN A 37 7.66 29.10 -27.60
C ASN A 37 8.74 28.81 -28.67
N ALA A 38 9.09 27.53 -28.82
CA ALA A 38 9.41 26.90 -30.11
C ALA A 38 9.05 25.41 -30.00
N GLY A 39 8.19 24.93 -30.90
CA GLY A 39 7.58 23.60 -30.82
C GLY A 39 8.51 22.46 -31.24
N SER A 40 8.12 21.25 -30.86
CA SER A 40 8.09 20.01 -31.67
C SER A 40 7.78 18.83 -30.75
N ASN A 41 6.62 18.20 -30.92
CA ASN A 41 6.39 16.86 -30.38
C ASN A 41 7.33 15.89 -31.10
N PRO A 42 7.90 14.93 -30.37
CA PRO A 42 7.72 13.56 -30.79
C PRO A 42 7.36 12.62 -29.63
N ASP A 43 6.44 11.72 -29.98
CA ASP A 43 6.37 10.32 -29.58
C ASP A 43 5.99 9.96 -28.14
N GLU A 44 4.75 9.46 -28.07
CA GLU A 44 4.29 8.42 -27.16
C GLU A 44 5.35 7.32 -26.99
N SER A 45 6.02 7.32 -25.85
CA SER A 45 6.65 6.12 -25.30
C SER A 45 6.27 6.05 -23.82
N GLY A 46 5.87 4.85 -23.39
CA GLY A 46 5.09 4.64 -22.18
C GLY A 46 5.66 5.30 -20.94
N ASN A 47 4.77 5.87 -20.12
CA ASN A 47 5.05 6.24 -18.73
C ASN A 47 5.41 4.97 -17.93
N GLN A 48 6.62 4.45 -18.14
CA GLN A 48 7.33 3.76 -17.08
C GLN A 48 7.71 4.85 -16.08
N SER A 49 7.05 4.83 -14.93
CA SER A 49 7.44 5.65 -13.80
C SER A 49 8.94 5.45 -13.55
N ASN A 50 9.75 6.47 -13.83
CA ASN A 50 11.22 6.47 -13.61
C ASN A 50 11.57 6.56 -12.11
N THR A 51 10.63 6.17 -11.25
CA THR A 51 10.70 6.28 -9.81
C THR A 51 11.28 5.01 -9.23
N LEU A 52 12.40 5.16 -8.54
CA LEU A 52 13.10 4.10 -7.85
C LEU A 52 12.84 4.26 -6.35
N LEU A 53 12.23 3.25 -5.73
CA LEU A 53 11.92 3.19 -4.31
C LEU A 53 12.70 2.05 -3.64
N TYR A 54 13.00 2.19 -2.36
CA TYR A 54 13.66 1.14 -1.59
C TYR A 54 12.81 -0.14 -1.44
N ASP A 55 13.47 -1.29 -1.44
CA ASP A 55 12.96 -2.60 -1.00
C ASP A 55 13.67 -3.09 0.27
N VAL A 56 13.30 -4.24 0.83
CA VAL A 56 13.87 -4.69 2.12
C VAL A 56 15.38 -4.96 2.06
N TYR A 57 15.92 -5.28 0.89
CA TYR A 57 17.34 -5.59 0.69
C TYR A 57 18.19 -4.35 0.44
N THR A 58 17.57 -3.26 0.01
CA THR A 58 18.26 -2.00 -0.32
C THR A 58 17.96 -0.87 0.67
N CYS A 59 16.85 -0.95 1.41
CA CYS A 59 16.43 0.06 2.38
C CYS A 59 17.36 0.06 3.59
N PRO A 60 18.04 1.18 3.91
CA PRO A 60 18.77 1.31 5.16
C PRO A 60 17.81 1.23 6.35
N LEU A 61 18.18 0.54 7.42
CA LEU A 61 17.34 0.41 8.62
C LEU A 61 16.97 1.77 9.21
N SER A 62 17.84 2.78 9.14
CA SER A 62 17.53 4.13 9.59
C SER A 62 16.38 4.79 8.81
N VAL A 63 16.30 4.55 7.49
CA VAL A 63 15.22 5.03 6.63
C VAL A 63 13.93 4.30 6.98
N TYR A 64 14.00 2.97 7.13
CA TYR A 64 12.87 2.15 7.56
C TYR A 64 12.27 2.61 8.90
N ILE A 65 13.11 2.81 9.92
CA ILE A 65 12.66 3.32 11.23
C ILE A 65 11.97 4.68 11.09
N ASP A 66 12.54 5.56 10.27
CA ASP A 66 11.99 6.91 10.05
C ASP A 66 10.60 6.86 9.42
N ILE A 67 10.39 6.03 8.39
CA ILE A 67 9.10 5.92 7.70
C ILE A 67 8.07 5.14 8.53
N THR A 68 8.49 4.16 9.34
CA THR A 68 7.55 3.40 10.19
C THR A 68 7.06 4.24 11.35
N CYS A 69 7.94 5.03 11.95
CA CYS A 69 7.66 5.79 13.17
C CYS A 69 7.14 7.20 12.91
N ASN A 70 7.44 7.82 11.77
CA ASN A 70 7.02 9.19 11.44
C ASN A 70 6.37 9.25 10.06
N GLU A 71 5.09 9.60 10.01
CA GLU A 71 4.34 9.67 8.75
C GLU A 71 4.87 10.77 7.82
N ASP A 72 5.38 11.87 8.38
CA ASP A 72 5.96 13.00 7.62
C ASP A 72 7.25 12.65 6.87
N LYS A 73 7.90 11.53 7.22
CA LYS A 73 9.18 11.13 6.62
C LYS A 73 9.02 10.19 5.42
N ILE A 74 7.80 9.91 4.96
CA ILE A 74 7.55 8.93 3.90
C ILE A 74 8.33 9.19 2.59
N ARG A 75 8.67 10.45 2.32
CA ARG A 75 9.48 10.84 1.14
C ARG A 75 10.92 10.32 1.16
N SER A 76 11.44 9.88 2.31
CA SER A 76 12.77 9.25 2.38
C SER A 76 12.85 7.90 1.66
N LEU A 77 11.72 7.35 1.22
CA LEU A 77 11.64 6.14 0.40
C LEU A 77 12.14 6.34 -1.03
N ILE A 78 12.21 7.58 -1.51
CA ILE A 78 12.58 7.89 -2.89
C ILE A 78 14.09 7.79 -3.04
N ILE A 79 14.55 6.88 -3.89
CA ILE A 79 15.95 6.81 -4.34
C ILE A 79 16.13 7.74 -5.55
N LYS A 80 15.18 7.71 -6.48
CA LYS A 80 15.20 8.52 -7.71
C LYS A 80 13.78 8.78 -8.21
N GLY A 81 13.59 9.91 -8.89
CA GLY A 81 12.32 10.27 -9.53
C GLY A 81 11.38 11.03 -8.60
N ASP A 82 10.11 11.11 -9.00
CA ASP A 82 9.05 11.72 -8.20
C ASP A 82 7.92 10.70 -8.04
N ALA A 83 7.56 10.43 -6.79
CA ALA A 83 6.61 9.40 -6.43
C ALA A 83 5.33 10.05 -5.92
N THR A 84 4.19 9.57 -6.38
CA THR A 84 2.92 9.97 -5.78
C THR A 84 2.83 9.50 -4.34
N LEU A 85 2.02 10.17 -3.53
CA LEU A 85 1.81 9.78 -2.14
C LEU A 85 1.28 8.33 -2.03
N GLU A 86 0.44 7.92 -2.97
CA GLU A 86 -0.10 6.56 -3.03
C GLU A 86 0.99 5.50 -3.29
N GLU A 87 1.92 5.78 -4.20
CA GLU A 87 3.08 4.89 -4.45
C GLU A 87 3.99 4.78 -3.23
N LEU A 88 4.23 5.90 -2.52
CA LEU A 88 5.02 5.91 -1.29
C LEU A 88 4.35 5.14 -0.15
N GLU A 89 3.04 5.30 0.02
CA GLU A 89 2.26 4.53 0.99
C GLU A 89 2.30 3.02 0.67
N ASN A 90 2.20 2.65 -0.60
CA ASN A 90 2.29 1.27 -1.06
C ASN A 90 3.68 0.68 -0.78
N ALA A 91 4.76 1.41 -1.09
CA ALA A 91 6.13 0.96 -0.86
C ALA A 91 6.45 0.83 0.63
N ARG A 92 6.03 1.78 1.46
CA ARG A 92 6.14 1.69 2.93
C ARG A 92 5.48 0.42 3.45
N PHE A 93 4.27 0.13 2.99
CA PHE A 93 3.54 -1.05 3.45
C PHE A 93 4.22 -2.34 3.01
N LYS A 94 4.65 -2.42 1.75
CA LYS A 94 5.40 -3.57 1.25
C LYS A 94 6.63 -3.85 2.11
N LEU A 95 7.41 -2.81 2.42
CA LEU A 95 8.57 -2.92 3.32
C LEU A 95 8.20 -3.45 4.71
N ILE A 96 7.11 -2.96 5.31
CA ILE A 96 6.65 -3.43 6.63
C ILE A 96 6.24 -4.90 6.57
N SER A 97 5.50 -5.29 5.52
CA SER A 97 5.04 -6.67 5.32
C SER A 97 6.21 -7.62 5.13
N ASP A 98 7.07 -7.31 4.16
CA ASP A 98 8.25 -8.11 3.82
C ASP A 98 9.17 -8.25 5.05
N PHE A 99 9.35 -7.18 5.84
CA PHE A 99 10.14 -7.25 7.08
C PHE A 99 9.48 -8.11 8.17
N ALA A 100 8.16 -8.01 8.36
CA ALA A 100 7.45 -8.85 9.33
C ALA A 100 7.58 -10.33 8.97
N ASP A 101 7.43 -10.66 7.68
CA ASP A 101 7.52 -12.03 7.18
C ASP A 101 8.95 -12.60 7.34
N ILE A 102 9.99 -11.82 7.05
CA ILE A 102 11.39 -12.29 7.13
C ILE A 102 11.88 -12.33 8.60
N SER A 103 11.49 -11.38 9.45
CA SER A 103 11.98 -11.30 10.84
C SER A 103 11.29 -12.26 11.81
N ASN A 104 10.21 -12.91 11.38
CA ASN A 104 9.38 -13.82 12.18
C ASN A 104 9.03 -13.27 13.57
N ASN A 105 8.87 -11.95 13.66
CA ASN A 105 8.65 -11.23 14.91
C ASN A 105 7.14 -11.05 15.13
N GLY A 106 6.58 -11.81 16.07
CA GLY A 106 5.14 -11.84 16.31
C GLY A 106 4.50 -10.49 16.68
N GLU A 107 5.25 -9.55 17.26
CA GLU A 107 4.73 -8.20 17.53
C GLU A 107 4.60 -7.37 16.27
N LEU A 108 5.56 -7.50 15.35
CA LEU A 108 5.54 -6.85 14.04
C LEU A 108 4.58 -7.52 13.07
N GLN A 109 4.35 -8.83 13.20
CA GLN A 109 3.34 -9.54 12.42
C GLN A 109 1.94 -9.00 12.72
N ALA A 110 1.59 -8.83 13.99
CA ALA A 110 0.30 -8.27 14.38
C ALA A 110 0.09 -6.84 13.85
N TYR A 111 1.15 -6.02 13.80
CA TYR A 111 1.13 -4.70 13.17
C TYR A 111 0.95 -4.80 11.64
N SER A 112 1.71 -5.68 10.99
CA SER A 112 1.63 -5.96 9.55
C SER A 112 0.21 -6.39 9.14
N ASP A 113 -0.42 -7.29 9.90
CA ASP A 113 -1.76 -7.79 9.62
C ASP A 113 -2.83 -6.69 9.60
N VAL A 114 -2.73 -5.72 10.52
CA VAL A 114 -3.64 -4.57 10.56
C VAL A 114 -3.51 -3.72 9.30
N ILE A 115 -2.28 -3.49 8.82
CA ILE A 115 -2.05 -2.74 7.59
C ILE A 115 -2.42 -3.57 6.35
N GLY A 116 -2.17 -4.88 6.37
CA GLY A 116 -2.59 -5.79 5.30
C GLY A 116 -4.10 -5.77 5.11
N SER A 117 -4.87 -5.72 6.20
CA SER A 117 -6.33 -5.58 6.13
C SER A 117 -6.77 -4.28 5.45
N LEU A 118 -6.09 -3.16 5.72
CA LEU A 118 -6.36 -1.86 5.09
C LEU A 118 -6.18 -1.93 3.57
N TYR A 119 -5.02 -2.41 3.10
CA TYR A 119 -4.71 -2.47 1.68
C TYR A 119 -5.55 -3.48 0.94
N TYR A 120 -5.86 -4.61 1.57
CA TYR A 120 -6.79 -5.57 1.01
C TYR A 120 -8.16 -4.91 0.70
N GLN A 121 -8.69 -4.08 1.61
CA GLN A 121 -9.92 -3.34 1.30
C GLN A 121 -9.70 -2.30 0.18
N ARG A 122 -8.59 -1.55 0.19
CA ARG A 122 -8.27 -0.56 -0.86
C ARG A 122 -8.19 -1.19 -2.26
N ASN A 123 -7.45 -2.29 -2.40
CA ASN A 123 -7.28 -3.01 -3.66
C ASN A 123 -8.60 -3.55 -4.21
N ILE A 124 -9.48 -4.07 -3.35
CA ILE A 124 -10.81 -4.50 -3.78
C ILE A 124 -11.65 -3.32 -4.26
N ILE A 125 -11.59 -2.17 -3.57
CA ILE A 125 -12.31 -0.96 -3.98
C ILE A 125 -11.84 -0.50 -5.36
N LEU A 126 -10.52 -0.41 -5.58
CA LEU A 126 -9.92 -0.09 -6.88
C LEU A 126 -10.37 -1.09 -7.96
N GLY A 127 -10.37 -2.39 -7.64
CA GLY A 127 -10.87 -3.43 -8.52
C GLY A 127 -12.32 -3.22 -8.96
N TYR A 128 -13.20 -2.80 -8.05
CA TYR A 128 -14.58 -2.47 -8.39
C TYR A 128 -14.69 -1.20 -9.24
N GLU A 129 -13.88 -0.18 -8.98
CA GLU A 129 -13.86 1.06 -9.77
C GLU A 129 -13.38 0.79 -11.20
N LEU A 130 -12.32 0.00 -11.35
CA LEU A 130 -11.84 -0.47 -12.64
C LEU A 130 -12.91 -1.29 -13.37
N SER A 131 -13.60 -2.19 -12.67
CA SER A 131 -14.70 -2.97 -13.25
C SER A 131 -15.85 -2.10 -13.75
N LEU A 132 -16.23 -1.05 -13.01
CA LEU A 132 -17.22 -0.07 -13.46
C LEU A 132 -16.75 0.68 -14.71
N ASN A 133 -15.48 1.11 -14.74
CA ASN A 133 -14.92 1.78 -15.91
C ASN A 133 -14.89 0.88 -17.15
N LEU A 134 -14.58 -0.41 -16.97
CA LEU A 134 -14.63 -1.40 -18.05
C LEU A 134 -16.06 -1.60 -18.57
N ILE A 135 -17.06 -1.66 -17.69
CA ILE A 135 -18.48 -1.73 -18.05
C ILE A 135 -18.90 -0.49 -18.87
N ILE A 136 -18.50 0.71 -18.43
CA ILE A 136 -18.76 1.96 -19.15
C ILE A 136 -18.10 1.94 -20.53
N GLY A 137 -16.88 1.41 -20.62
CA GLY A 137 -16.14 1.21 -21.86
C GLY A 137 -16.63 0.05 -22.73
N GLY A 138 -17.68 -0.66 -22.33
CA GLY A 138 -18.26 -1.78 -23.08
C GLY A 138 -17.45 -3.09 -23.02
N LYS A 139 -16.40 -3.16 -22.19
CA LYS A 139 -15.53 -4.33 -21.99
C LYS A 139 -16.12 -5.25 -20.90
N PHE A 140 -17.27 -5.85 -21.20
CA PHE A 140 -18.03 -6.65 -20.23
C PHE A 140 -17.31 -7.93 -19.82
N ASP A 141 -16.71 -8.67 -20.76
CA ASP A 141 -16.06 -9.95 -20.46
C ASP A 141 -14.95 -9.80 -19.42
N THR A 142 -14.09 -8.78 -19.58
CA THR A 142 -13.00 -8.49 -18.66
C THR A 142 -13.52 -8.08 -17.28
N ALA A 143 -14.54 -7.20 -17.23
CA ALA A 143 -15.14 -6.75 -15.98
C ALA A 143 -15.78 -7.92 -15.20
N ILE A 144 -16.60 -8.72 -15.88
CA ILE A 144 -17.29 -9.87 -15.28
C ILE A 144 -16.28 -10.94 -14.84
N GLY A 145 -15.25 -11.22 -15.65
CA GLY A 145 -14.17 -12.13 -15.29
C GLY A 145 -13.44 -11.70 -14.00
N TYR A 146 -13.13 -10.42 -13.86
CA TYR A 146 -12.53 -9.88 -12.64
C TYR A 146 -13.48 -9.99 -11.44
N LEU A 147 -14.74 -9.59 -11.60
CA LEU A 147 -15.74 -9.63 -10.53
C LEU A 147 -16.00 -11.05 -10.03
N ASN A 148 -16.09 -12.03 -10.93
CA ASN A 148 -16.28 -13.44 -10.57
C ASN A 148 -15.08 -14.01 -9.80
N LYS A 149 -13.85 -13.71 -10.24
CA LYS A 149 -12.62 -14.10 -9.51
C LYS A 149 -12.55 -13.52 -8.11
N ASN A 150 -13.14 -12.34 -7.91
CA ASN A 150 -13.19 -11.65 -6.62
C ASN A 150 -14.49 -11.91 -5.83
N GLY A 151 -15.22 -12.98 -6.17
CA GLY A 151 -16.37 -13.47 -5.39
C GLY A 151 -17.69 -12.71 -5.61
N ILE A 152 -17.78 -11.86 -6.64
CA ILE A 152 -19.06 -11.30 -7.10
C ILE A 152 -19.53 -12.10 -8.29
N GLN A 153 -20.36 -13.11 -8.03
CA GLN A 153 -21.02 -13.87 -9.09
C GLN A 153 -21.93 -12.95 -9.92
N CYS A 154 -21.60 -12.79 -11.19
CA CYS A 154 -22.34 -11.97 -12.14
C CYS A 154 -22.15 -12.48 -13.57
N TYR A 155 -23.05 -12.05 -14.45
CA TYR A 155 -23.10 -12.42 -15.85
C TYR A 155 -23.14 -11.16 -16.72
N ILE A 156 -22.82 -11.32 -18.00
CA ILE A 156 -22.89 -10.24 -18.97
C ILE A 156 -24.37 -9.82 -19.13
N PRO A 157 -24.70 -8.54 -18.92
CA PRO A 157 -26.07 -8.07 -18.99
C PRO A 157 -26.57 -8.08 -20.44
N GLN A 158 -27.78 -8.59 -20.65
CA GLN A 158 -28.43 -8.69 -21.96
C GLN A 158 -29.32 -7.48 -22.26
N ASN A 159 -29.75 -6.75 -21.23
CA ASN A 159 -30.63 -5.60 -21.35
C ASN A 159 -30.24 -4.47 -20.38
N LYS A 160 -30.89 -3.31 -20.53
CA LYS A 160 -30.61 -2.12 -19.70
C LYS A 160 -30.93 -2.33 -18.22
N GLU A 161 -31.93 -3.14 -17.90
CA GLU A 161 -32.31 -3.42 -16.52
C GLU A 161 -31.29 -4.30 -15.81
N GLU A 162 -30.80 -5.35 -16.47
CA GLU A 162 -29.71 -6.20 -15.98
C GLU A 162 -28.42 -5.41 -15.82
N LEU A 163 -28.12 -4.50 -16.76
CA LEU A 163 -26.98 -3.61 -16.65
C LEU A 163 -27.10 -2.72 -15.40
N LYS A 164 -28.28 -2.14 -15.16
CA LYS A 164 -28.54 -1.33 -13.97
C LYS A 164 -28.37 -2.17 -12.69
N LYS A 165 -28.97 -3.37 -12.64
CA LYS A 165 -28.83 -4.29 -11.49
C LYS A 165 -27.36 -4.66 -11.22
N LEU A 166 -26.57 -4.91 -12.27
CA LEU A 166 -25.15 -5.18 -12.15
C LEU A 166 -24.38 -3.99 -11.55
N VAL A 167 -24.61 -2.80 -12.10
CA VAL A 167 -23.97 -1.56 -11.61
C VAL A 167 -24.35 -1.30 -10.15
N ASP A 168 -25.63 -1.40 -9.80
CA ASP A 168 -26.12 -1.22 -8.43
C ASP A 168 -25.49 -2.24 -7.47
N LYS A 169 -25.34 -3.50 -7.90
CA LYS A 169 -24.66 -4.55 -7.14
C LYS A 169 -23.19 -4.21 -6.87
N ILE A 170 -22.46 -3.75 -7.88
CA ILE A 170 -21.04 -3.37 -7.74
C ILE A 170 -20.92 -2.14 -6.81
N LEU A 171 -21.78 -1.13 -6.98
CA LEU A 171 -21.79 0.06 -6.13
C LEU A 171 -22.10 -0.27 -4.67
N LEU A 172 -23.06 -1.17 -4.42
CA LEU A 172 -23.38 -1.63 -3.06
C LEU A 172 -22.19 -2.36 -2.43
N LYS A 173 -21.54 -3.27 -3.16
CA LYS A 173 -20.34 -3.98 -2.67
C LYS A 173 -19.19 -3.02 -2.41
N ARG A 174 -18.97 -2.02 -3.29
CA ARG A 174 -17.99 -0.95 -3.07
C ARG A 174 -18.29 -0.14 -1.81
N LYS A 175 -19.55 0.26 -1.59
CA LYS A 175 -19.97 0.98 -0.37
C LYS A 175 -19.67 0.16 0.89
N ASN A 176 -19.96 -1.15 0.88
CA ASN A 176 -19.65 -2.02 2.00
C ASN A 176 -18.15 -2.15 2.25
N ARG A 177 -17.32 -2.20 1.20
CA ARG A 177 -15.86 -2.21 1.32
C ARG A 177 -15.31 -0.88 1.84
N LEU A 178 -15.88 0.25 1.44
CA LEU A 178 -15.53 1.56 2.00
C LEU A 178 -15.82 1.64 3.52
N ALA A 179 -16.91 1.06 3.98
CA ALA A 179 -17.20 0.96 5.42
C ALA A 179 -16.15 0.12 6.16
N LYS A 180 -15.79 -1.05 5.61
CA LYS A 180 -14.71 -1.90 6.15
C LYS A 180 -13.34 -1.22 6.12
N LEU A 181 -13.06 -0.43 5.08
CA LEU A 181 -11.83 0.35 5.00
C LEU A 181 -11.78 1.38 6.14
N LYS A 182 -12.87 2.10 6.40
CA LYS A 182 -12.96 3.03 7.54
C LYS A 182 -12.77 2.34 8.89
N GLU A 183 -13.36 1.16 9.05
CA GLU A 183 -13.19 0.35 10.26
C GLU A 183 -11.73 -0.07 10.47
N ALA A 184 -11.07 -0.57 9.40
CA ALA A 184 -9.66 -0.91 9.43
C ALA A 184 -8.77 0.33 9.66
N GLN A 185 -9.15 1.50 9.14
CA GLN A 185 -8.47 2.77 9.43
C GLN A 185 -8.63 3.18 10.88
N GLY A 186 -9.84 3.00 11.44
CA GLY A 186 -10.09 3.20 12.87
C GLY A 186 -9.20 2.31 13.73
N ARG A 187 -9.08 1.02 13.38
CA ARG A 187 -8.19 0.08 14.06
C ARG A 187 -6.73 0.49 13.97
N TYR A 188 -6.25 0.87 12.78
CA TYR A 188 -4.87 1.35 12.57
C TYR A 188 -4.57 2.63 13.36
N ASN A 189 -5.52 3.57 13.41
CA ASN A 189 -5.37 4.82 14.16
C ASN A 189 -5.45 4.60 15.68
N ALA A 190 -6.23 3.61 16.13
CA ALA A 190 -6.38 3.23 17.52
C ALA A 190 -5.23 2.34 18.04
N LEU A 191 -4.24 2.01 17.19
CA LEU A 191 -3.02 1.35 17.64
C LEU A 191 -2.21 2.30 18.54
N SER A 192 -2.50 2.25 19.84
CA SER A 192 -1.78 2.93 20.91
C SER A 192 -1.67 2.00 22.12
N SER A 193 -0.46 1.73 22.62
CA SER A 193 -0.14 0.91 23.82
C SER A 193 -0.80 -0.48 23.86
N GLY A 194 -0.11 -1.54 23.42
CA GLY A 194 -0.60 -2.93 23.34
C GLY A 194 0.07 -3.86 22.28
N LYS A 195 -0.37 -5.12 22.20
CA LYS A 195 0.05 -6.04 21.12
C LYS A 195 -0.45 -5.55 19.76
N GLY A 196 0.43 -5.51 18.75
CA GLY A 196 0.12 -4.99 17.40
C GLY A 196 0.26 -3.47 17.26
N GLU A 197 0.86 -2.80 18.24
CA GLU A 197 1.15 -1.38 18.23
C GLU A 197 1.98 -0.90 17.03
N LYS A 198 1.82 0.39 16.70
CA LYS A 198 2.77 1.08 15.83
C LYS A 198 4.16 1.06 16.49
N PRO A 199 5.18 0.48 15.83
CA PRO A 199 6.51 0.41 16.41
C PRO A 199 7.10 1.82 16.56
N THR A 200 7.74 2.07 17.70
CA THR A 200 8.38 3.35 18.02
C THR A 200 9.89 3.32 17.75
N ARG A 201 10.53 4.48 17.64
CA ARG A 201 11.99 4.53 17.53
C ARG A 201 12.68 3.90 18.74
N ARG A 202 12.09 4.05 19.93
CA ARG A 202 12.56 3.41 21.16
C ARG A 202 12.50 1.88 21.08
N TYR A 203 11.47 1.32 20.42
CA TYR A 203 11.35 -0.11 20.17
C TYR A 203 12.55 -0.63 19.36
N TYR A 204 12.84 -0.02 18.21
CA TYR A 204 13.98 -0.42 17.38
C TYR A 204 15.33 -0.23 18.08
N ASN A 205 15.50 0.86 18.85
CA ASN A 205 16.71 1.06 19.64
C ASN A 205 16.90 -0.06 20.69
N LYS A 206 15.82 -0.51 21.36
CA LYS A 206 15.89 -1.63 22.30
C LYS A 206 16.32 -2.92 21.60
N LEU A 207 15.77 -3.21 20.41
CA LEU A 207 16.17 -4.37 19.62
C LEU A 207 17.65 -4.30 19.22
N LEU A 208 18.13 -3.16 18.73
CA LEU A 208 19.54 -2.99 18.38
C LEU A 208 20.47 -3.19 19.57
N VAL A 209 20.13 -2.64 20.73
CA VAL A 209 20.89 -2.87 21.97
C VAL A 209 20.88 -4.35 22.34
N MET A 210 19.72 -4.99 22.36
CA MET A 210 19.58 -6.42 22.67
C MET A 210 20.43 -7.29 21.74
N LEU A 211 20.37 -7.05 20.43
CA LEU A 211 21.15 -7.78 19.44
C LEU A 211 22.66 -7.55 19.61
N SER A 212 23.08 -6.30 19.90
CA SER A 212 24.50 -5.98 20.13
C SER A 212 25.08 -6.65 21.38
N THR A 213 24.23 -7.01 22.35
CA THR A 213 24.63 -7.75 23.56
C THR A 213 24.60 -9.27 23.38
N CYS A 214 24.13 -9.77 22.23
CA CYS A 214 24.09 -11.20 21.96
C CYS A 214 25.49 -11.72 21.63
N GLU A 215 25.96 -12.71 22.39
CA GLU A 215 27.30 -13.32 22.17
C GLU A 215 27.46 -13.96 20.79
N ALA A 216 26.36 -14.36 20.15
CA ALA A 216 26.37 -14.88 18.78
C ALA A 216 26.58 -13.78 17.72
N ILE A 217 26.26 -12.51 18.06
CA ILE A 217 26.34 -11.35 17.16
C ILE A 217 27.47 -10.45 17.67
N LYS A 218 28.71 -10.85 17.38
CA LYS A 218 29.93 -10.21 17.90
C LYS A 218 30.33 -8.92 17.15
N MET A 219 29.37 -8.08 16.80
CA MET A 219 29.61 -6.87 16.00
C MET A 219 28.79 -5.67 16.49
N GLN A 220 29.35 -4.48 16.34
CA GLN A 220 28.62 -3.24 16.59
C GLN A 220 27.58 -3.02 15.48
N LEU A 221 26.31 -3.13 15.85
CA LEU A 221 25.20 -2.92 14.95
C LEU A 221 24.89 -1.43 14.80
N LYS A 222 25.06 -0.90 13.59
CA LYS A 222 24.73 0.51 13.27
C LYS A 222 23.61 0.59 12.24
N ALA A 223 22.48 1.20 12.63
CA ALA A 223 21.28 1.28 11.80
C ALA A 223 21.45 2.01 10.45
N LYS A 224 22.49 2.84 10.30
CA LYS A 224 22.77 3.54 9.02
C LYS A 224 23.59 2.71 8.04
N GLU A 225 24.25 1.67 8.53
CA GLU A 225 25.20 0.84 7.76
C GLU A 225 24.61 -0.53 7.42
N MET A 226 23.37 -0.82 7.85
CA MET A 226 22.68 -2.07 7.59
C MET A 226 21.35 -1.84 6.88
N THR A 227 20.96 -2.85 6.11
CA THR A 227 19.68 -2.96 5.43
C THR A 227 18.61 -3.53 6.36
N VAL A 228 17.33 -3.40 5.95
CA VAL A 228 16.20 -3.99 6.68
C VAL A 228 16.29 -5.52 6.70
N ALA A 229 16.72 -6.13 5.60
CA ALA A 229 16.90 -7.58 5.49
C ALA A 229 18.00 -8.09 6.45
N GLU A 230 19.18 -7.45 6.47
CA GLU A 230 20.26 -7.82 7.41
C GLU A 230 19.80 -7.70 8.87
N PHE A 231 19.02 -6.65 9.18
CA PHE A 231 18.45 -6.50 10.52
C PHE A 231 17.49 -7.64 10.88
N ALA A 232 16.66 -8.10 9.93
CA ALA A 232 15.77 -9.24 10.13
C ALA A 232 16.54 -10.54 10.37
N GLU A 233 17.65 -10.76 9.65
CA GLU A 233 18.52 -11.91 9.87
C GLU A 233 19.12 -11.93 11.28
N TYR A 234 19.59 -10.78 11.78
CA TYR A 234 20.09 -10.69 13.15
C TYR A 234 19.01 -11.00 14.20
N ILE A 235 17.76 -10.58 13.97
CA ILE A 235 16.63 -10.95 14.83
C ILE A 235 16.43 -12.48 14.84
N ASN A 236 16.47 -13.12 13.67
CA ASN A 236 16.33 -14.57 13.55
C ASN A 236 17.47 -15.32 14.26
N MET A 237 18.72 -14.91 14.05
CA MET A 237 19.88 -15.48 14.73
C MET A 237 19.75 -15.39 16.25
N PHE A 238 19.28 -14.24 16.76
CA PHE A 238 19.03 -14.08 18.19
C PHE A 238 17.96 -15.04 18.71
N ASN A 239 16.84 -15.16 17.98
CA ASN A 239 15.75 -16.06 18.35
C ASN A 239 16.21 -17.53 18.38
N GLU A 240 17.00 -17.95 17.38
CA GLU A 240 17.61 -19.28 17.34
C GLU A 240 18.54 -19.52 18.54
N TYR A 241 19.41 -18.55 18.85
CA TYR A 241 20.31 -18.62 20.00
C TYR A 241 19.54 -18.76 21.32
N GLN A 242 18.49 -17.96 21.53
CA GLN A 242 17.63 -18.06 22.71
C GLN A 242 16.95 -19.42 22.81
N ASN A 243 16.49 -19.99 21.70
CA ASN A 243 15.87 -21.31 21.68
C ASN A 243 16.87 -22.40 22.03
N GLN A 244 18.11 -22.33 21.53
CA GLN A 244 19.18 -23.27 21.90
C GLN A 244 19.49 -23.22 23.40
N LEU A 245 19.57 -22.01 23.99
CA LEU A 245 19.79 -21.85 25.43
C LEU A 245 18.65 -22.45 26.27
N LYS A 246 17.39 -22.28 25.86
CA LYS A 246 16.23 -22.88 26.53
C LYS A 246 16.27 -24.40 26.49
N VAL A 247 16.56 -24.99 25.32
CA VAL A 247 16.67 -26.45 25.17
C VAL A 247 17.80 -27.02 26.04
N ARG A 248 18.94 -26.34 26.12
CA ARG A 248 20.06 -26.76 26.98
C ARG A 248 19.71 -26.71 28.46
N LYS A 249 18.98 -25.67 28.91
CA LYS A 249 18.50 -25.57 30.30
C LYS A 249 17.51 -26.68 30.66
N ASN A 250 16.60 -27.03 29.74
CA ASN A 250 15.60 -28.08 29.97
C ASN A 250 16.17 -29.51 29.89
N LYS A 251 17.38 -29.71 29.35
CA LYS A 251 18.07 -31.02 29.33
C LYS A 251 18.95 -31.26 30.56
N HIS A 252 19.13 -30.26 31.42
CA HIS A 252 19.98 -30.31 32.61
C HIS A 252 19.21 -29.97 33.91
N GLY A 253 17.88 -29.93 33.86
CA GLY A 253 17.00 -29.94 35.03
C GLY A 253 16.20 -31.23 35.05
#